data_AF-A0A9J6Z9Z8-F1
#
_entry.id   AF-A0A9J6Z9Z8-F1
#
_cell.length_a   1.000
_cell.length_b   1.000
_cell.length_c   1.000
_cell.angle_alpha   90.00
_cell.angle_beta   90.00
_cell.angle_gamma   90.00
#
_symmetry.space_group_name_H-M   'P 1'
#
loop_
_entity.id
_entity.type
_entity.pdbx_description
1 polymer ?
#
loop_
_entity_poly.entity_id
_entity_poly.type
_entity_poly.pdbx_seq_one_letter_code
_entity_poly.pdbx_strand_id
1 'polypeptide(L)'
;MDFGMSILWYSIVYVVVTLVGILHTCFNGYVLKMDKDNTKPIKSMYDIKSYAATVKYHALYNIILWPIAAYYYLIKVQPDNLWLEALIIGLSWMLLTIIVDLIGWVLIRHPWAMTWKEMYVDYQPHITLIYVAILVSAFVGAWFV
;
A
#
# COMPACT_ATOMS: atom_id res chain seq x y z
N MET A 1 13.64 -18.46 -2.50
CA MET A 1 12.91 -17.59 -1.56
C MET A 1 13.15 -17.98 -0.12
N ASP A 2 13.78 -17.06 0.62
CA ASP A 2 13.77 -17.11 2.08
C ASP A 2 12.43 -16.56 2.57
N PHE A 3 11.54 -17.47 2.97
CA PHE A 3 10.17 -17.11 3.37
C PHE A 3 10.15 -16.17 4.58
N GLY A 4 11.01 -16.41 5.58
CA GLY A 4 11.05 -15.60 6.79
C GLY A 4 11.44 -14.16 6.49
N MET A 5 12.49 -13.99 5.69
CA MET A 5 12.95 -12.67 5.25
C MET A 5 11.92 -11.97 4.33
N SER A 6 11.25 -12.73 3.47
CA SER A 6 10.23 -12.18 2.55
C SER A 6 9.05 -11.62 3.32
N ILE A 7 8.52 -12.37 4.30
CA ILE A 7 7.40 -11.92 5.15
C ILE A 7 7.82 -10.74 6.05
N LEU A 8 9.05 -10.73 6.57
CA LEU A 8 9.56 -9.61 7.36
C LEU A 8 9.57 -8.31 6.54
N TRP A 9 10.20 -8.32 5.36
CA TRP A 9 10.30 -7.14 4.51
C TRP A 9 8.94 -6.69 3.99
N TYR A 10 8.09 -7.63 3.58
CA TYR A 10 6.69 -7.37 3.26
C TYR A 10 5.97 -6.63 4.40
N SER A 11 6.07 -7.15 5.62
CA SER A 11 5.36 -6.59 6.77
C SER A 11 5.85 -5.18 7.09
N ILE A 12 7.17 -4.96 7.04
CA ILE A 12 7.78 -3.65 7.28
C ILE A 12 7.27 -2.65 6.24
N VAL A 13 7.38 -2.96 4.95
CA VAL A 13 7.02 -1.98 3.91
C VAL A 13 5.52 -1.72 3.87
N TYR A 14 4.69 -2.75 4.10
CA TYR A 14 3.24 -2.62 4.22
C TYR A 14 2.85 -1.67 5.36
N VAL A 15 3.45 -1.83 6.54
CA VAL A 15 3.21 -0.95 7.69
C VAL A 15 3.68 0.47 7.38
N VAL A 16 4.87 0.64 6.80
CA VAL A 16 5.43 1.96 6.49
C VAL A 16 4.56 2.71 5.48
N VAL A 17 4.16 2.08 4.36
CA VAL A 17 3.33 2.75 3.35
C VAL A 17 1.95 3.11 3.88
N THR A 18 1.38 2.25 4.74
CA THR A 18 0.11 2.51 5.43
C THR A 18 0.24 3.71 6.37
N LEU A 19 1.28 3.77 7.19
CA LEU A 19 1.54 4.89 8.09
C LEU A 19 1.73 6.19 7.33
N VAL A 20 2.44 6.19 6.20
CA VAL A 20 2.61 7.37 5.35
C VAL A 20 1.25 7.89 4.85
N GLY A 21 0.36 7.01 4.40
CA GLY A 21 -0.99 7.37 3.98
C GLY A 21 -1.84 7.97 5.12
N ILE A 22 -1.82 7.33 6.29
CA ILE A 22 -2.52 7.81 7.49
C ILE A 22 -1.97 9.16 7.94
N LEU A 23 -0.65 9.32 8.01
CA LEU A 23 0.00 10.56 8.44
C LEU A 23 -0.30 11.72 7.48
N HIS A 24 -0.29 11.49 6.16
CA HIS A 24 -0.70 12.53 5.21
C HIS A 24 -2.19 12.88 5.38
N THR A 25 -3.05 11.88 5.63
CA THR A 25 -4.48 12.17 5.86
C THR A 25 -4.66 13.02 7.11
N CYS A 26 -3.99 12.65 8.20
CA CYS A 26 -3.97 13.43 9.44
C CYS A 26 -3.37 14.83 9.23
N PHE A 27 -2.31 14.98 8.45
CA PHE A 27 -1.74 16.29 8.13
C PHE A 27 -2.75 17.17 7.39
N ASN A 28 -3.44 16.63 6.39
CA ASN A 28 -4.48 17.35 5.65
C ASN A 28 -5.66 17.73 6.56
N GLY A 29 -6.09 16.84 7.45
CA GLY A 29 -7.18 17.09 8.38
C GLY A 29 -6.83 18.12 9.47
N TYR A 30 -5.76 17.89 10.21
CA TYR A 30 -5.40 18.69 11.40
C TYR A 30 -4.61 19.96 11.07
N VAL A 31 -3.65 19.88 10.15
CA VAL A 31 -2.76 21.01 9.83
C VAL A 31 -3.37 21.90 8.76
N LEU A 32 -3.82 21.32 7.64
CA LEU A 32 -4.45 22.09 6.56
C LEU A 32 -5.93 22.41 6.85
N LYS A 33 -6.51 21.82 7.90
CA LYS A 33 -7.91 22.05 8.32
C LYS A 33 -8.88 21.80 7.17
N MET A 34 -8.70 20.70 6.42
CA MET A 34 -9.56 20.37 5.28
C MET A 34 -10.96 19.89 5.70
N ASP A 35 -11.08 19.34 6.91
CA ASP A 35 -12.32 18.72 7.39
C ASP A 35 -13.17 19.67 8.27
N LYS A 36 -13.23 20.97 7.93
CA LYS A 36 -13.90 22.00 8.76
C LYS A 36 -15.41 21.85 8.92
N ASP A 37 -16.07 21.07 8.08
CA ASP A 37 -17.53 20.94 8.08
C ASP A 37 -17.96 19.64 8.77
N ASN A 38 -17.94 19.67 10.10
CA ASN A 38 -18.36 18.54 10.94
C ASN A 38 -19.89 18.37 11.01
N THR A 39 -20.66 19.19 10.29
CA THR A 39 -22.13 19.16 10.33
C THR A 39 -22.74 18.14 9.37
N LYS A 40 -21.96 17.67 8.39
CA LYS A 40 -22.41 16.67 7.42
C LYS A 40 -22.21 15.26 7.97
N PRO A 41 -23.23 14.38 7.87
CA PRO A 41 -23.06 12.98 8.25
C PRO A 41 -22.04 12.32 7.33
N ILE A 42 -21.02 11.70 7.93
CA ILE A 42 -20.04 10.88 7.20
C ILE A 42 -20.71 9.55 6.86
N LYS A 43 -20.95 9.30 5.57
CA LYS A 43 -21.51 8.04 5.06
C LYS A 43 -20.47 7.20 4.34
N SER A 44 -19.40 7.84 3.89
CA SER A 44 -18.29 7.25 3.13
C SER A 44 -16.95 7.79 3.63
N MET A 45 -15.89 7.00 3.48
CA MET A 45 -14.52 7.49 3.69
C MET A 45 -14.17 8.64 2.73
N TYR A 46 -14.78 8.69 1.55
CA TYR A 46 -14.59 9.77 0.58
C TYR A 46 -15.32 11.07 0.93
N ASP A 47 -16.25 11.06 1.89
CA ASP A 47 -16.84 12.29 2.44
C ASP A 47 -15.82 13.08 3.28
N ILE A 48 -14.78 12.39 3.78
CA ILE A 48 -13.66 13.00 4.49
C ILE A 48 -12.71 13.62 3.46
N LYS A 49 -12.72 14.96 3.38
CA LYS A 49 -11.96 15.71 2.37
C LYS A 49 -10.46 15.47 2.49
N SER A 50 -9.93 15.37 3.71
CA SER A 50 -8.53 15.08 3.93
C SER A 50 -8.11 13.74 3.33
N TYR A 51 -8.92 12.69 3.49
CA TYR A 51 -8.69 11.35 2.93
C TYR A 51 -8.84 11.35 1.40
N ALA A 52 -9.92 11.92 0.87
CA ALA A 52 -10.12 12.00 -0.58
C ALA A 52 -8.95 12.73 -1.28
N ALA A 53 -8.36 13.73 -0.62
CA ALA A 53 -7.19 14.43 -1.14
C ALA A 53 -5.89 13.60 -1.11
N THR A 54 -5.75 12.63 -0.20
CA THR A 54 -4.54 11.78 -0.12
C THR A 54 -4.55 10.61 -1.09
N VAL A 55 -5.73 10.10 -1.45
CA VAL A 55 -5.93 8.91 -2.31
C VAL A 55 -5.05 8.94 -3.57
N LYS A 56 -4.97 10.09 -4.25
CA LYS A 56 -4.18 10.24 -5.49
C LYS A 56 -2.67 9.99 -5.32
N TYR A 57 -2.16 10.12 -4.10
CA TYR A 57 -0.75 9.92 -3.78
C TYR A 57 -0.45 8.51 -3.26
N HIS A 58 -1.46 7.71 -2.92
CA HIS A 58 -1.24 6.37 -2.35
C HIS A 58 -0.44 5.48 -3.31
N ALA A 59 -0.74 5.53 -4.61
CA ALA A 59 0.06 4.83 -5.62
C ALA A 59 1.52 5.31 -5.66
N LEU A 60 1.77 6.62 -5.51
CA LEU A 60 3.11 7.19 -5.52
C LEU A 60 3.96 6.68 -4.35
N TYR A 61 3.39 6.58 -3.14
CA TYR A 61 4.13 6.03 -1.99
C TYR A 61 4.55 4.60 -2.25
N ASN A 62 3.65 3.81 -2.84
CA ASN A 62 3.92 2.41 -3.15
C ASN A 62 5.00 2.27 -4.24
N ILE A 63 4.95 3.10 -5.29
CA ILE A 63 5.98 3.14 -6.35
C ILE A 63 7.37 3.45 -5.79
N ILE A 64 7.48 4.21 -4.69
CA ILE A 64 8.76 4.57 -4.09
C ILE A 64 9.22 3.53 -3.06
N LEU A 65 8.34 3.15 -2.13
CA LEU A 65 8.73 2.36 -0.95
C LEU A 65 8.92 0.88 -1.25
N TRP A 66 8.09 0.29 -2.13
CA TRP A 66 8.19 -1.13 -2.44
C TRP A 66 9.50 -1.50 -3.15
N PRO A 67 9.99 -0.74 -4.16
CA PRO A 67 11.27 -1.08 -4.78
C PRO A 67 12.45 -1.02 -3.82
N ILE A 68 12.42 -0.09 -2.86
CA ILE A 68 13.45 0.01 -1.82
C ILE A 68 13.45 -1.26 -0.95
N ALA A 69 12.27 -1.71 -0.51
CA ALA A 69 12.16 -2.95 0.28
C ALA A 69 12.59 -4.19 -0.51
N ALA A 70 12.17 -4.29 -1.78
CA ALA A 70 12.58 -5.38 -2.66
C ALA A 70 14.10 -5.42 -2.87
N TYR A 71 14.72 -4.26 -3.13
CA TYR A 71 16.17 -4.13 -3.26
C TYR A 71 16.90 -4.65 -2.02
N TYR A 72 16.49 -4.21 -0.83
CA TYR A 72 17.11 -4.70 0.41
C TYR A 72 16.90 -6.19 0.64
N TYR A 73 15.72 -6.74 0.34
CA TYR A 73 15.47 -8.17 0.42
C TYR A 73 16.43 -8.96 -0.50
N LEU A 74 16.55 -8.55 -1.77
CA LEU A 74 17.35 -9.27 -2.77
C LEU A 74 18.85 -9.24 -2.45
N ILE A 75 19.38 -8.11 -1.96
CA ILE A 75 20.77 -8.03 -1.47
C ILE A 75 21.01 -8.96 -0.28
N LYS A 76 20.03 -9.14 0.61
CA LYS A 76 20.19 -9.98 1.80
C LYS A 76 20.07 -11.46 1.51
N VAL A 77 19.16 -11.86 0.62
CA VAL A 77 18.96 -13.26 0.29
C VAL A 77 20.00 -13.79 -0.70
N GLN A 78 20.56 -12.94 -1.55
CA GLN A 78 21.55 -13.32 -2.58
C GLN A 78 21.12 -14.58 -3.36
N PRO A 79 19.96 -14.56 -4.01
CA PRO A 79 19.41 -15.74 -4.67
C PRO A 79 20.29 -16.18 -5.87
N ASP A 80 20.39 -17.48 -6.10
CA ASP A 80 21.10 -18.03 -7.28
C ASP A 80 20.47 -17.56 -8.61
N ASN A 81 19.14 -17.39 -8.64
CA ASN A 81 18.40 -16.86 -9.79
C ASN A 81 17.62 -15.61 -9.39
N LEU A 82 18.26 -14.45 -9.60
CA LEU A 82 17.75 -13.13 -9.22
C LEU A 82 16.37 -12.81 -9.83
N TRP A 83 16.20 -13.05 -11.13
CA TRP A 83 14.97 -12.68 -11.84
C TRP A 83 13.79 -13.59 -11.50
N LEU A 84 14.05 -14.88 -11.30
CA LEU A 84 13.02 -15.81 -10.81
C LEU A 84 12.61 -15.46 -9.38
N GLU A 85 13.57 -15.13 -8.51
CA GLU A 85 13.29 -14.70 -7.14
C GLU A 85 12.47 -13.41 -7.14
N ALA A 86 12.81 -12.43 -7.98
CA ALA A 86 12.05 -11.19 -8.15
C ALA A 86 10.58 -11.46 -8.57
N LEU A 87 10.36 -12.36 -9.53
CA LEU A 87 9.00 -12.75 -9.94
C LEU A 87 8.24 -13.39 -8.78
N ILE A 88 8.87 -14.31 -8.04
CA ILE A 88 8.25 -15.02 -6.91
C ILE A 88 7.85 -14.03 -5.82
N ILE A 89 8.75 -13.14 -5.38
CA ILE A 89 8.42 -12.18 -4.31
C ILE A 89 7.44 -11.12 -4.78
N GLY A 90 7.55 -10.63 -6.02
CA GLY A 90 6.63 -9.63 -6.57
C GLY A 90 5.19 -10.14 -6.62
N LEU A 91 4.99 -11.36 -7.12
CA LEU A 91 3.68 -12.01 -7.11
C LEU A 91 3.20 -12.30 -5.69
N SER A 92 4.08 -12.84 -4.84
CA SER A 92 3.72 -13.20 -3.47
C SER A 92 3.29 -11.99 -2.65
N TRP A 93 4.04 -10.89 -2.72
CA TRP A 93 3.74 -9.65 -2.01
C TRP A 93 2.48 -8.97 -2.55
N MET A 94 2.28 -8.96 -3.88
CA MET A 94 1.05 -8.42 -4.47
C MET A 94 -0.19 -9.21 -4.01
N LEU A 95 -0.17 -10.54 -4.12
CA LEU A 95 -1.29 -11.38 -3.71
C LEU A 95 -1.56 -11.29 -2.21
N LEU A 96 -0.50 -11.27 -1.40
CA LEU A 96 -0.63 -11.10 0.05
C LEU A 96 -1.23 -9.74 0.38
N THR A 97 -0.83 -8.67 -0.32
CA THR A 97 -1.41 -7.33 -0.15
C THR A 97 -2.89 -7.33 -0.47
N ILE A 98 -3.31 -7.93 -1.58
CA ILE A 98 -4.74 -8.02 -1.95
C ILE A 98 -5.56 -8.69 -0.83
N ILE A 99 -5.04 -9.76 -0.23
CA ILE A 99 -5.70 -10.49 0.87
C ILE A 99 -5.73 -9.65 2.14
N VAL A 100 -4.59 -9.08 2.53
CA VAL A 100 -4.48 -8.25 3.74
C VAL A 100 -5.35 -7.00 3.61
N ASP A 101 -5.41 -6.39 2.44
CA ASP A 101 -6.22 -5.21 2.20
C ASP A 101 -7.72 -5.53 2.25
N LEU A 102 -8.12 -6.67 1.69
CA LEU A 102 -9.49 -7.16 1.81
C LEU A 102 -9.88 -7.34 3.28
N ILE A 103 -9.07 -8.08 4.03
CA ILE A 103 -9.37 -8.40 5.43
C ILE A 103 -9.33 -7.15 6.29
N GLY A 104 -8.23 -6.39 6.18
CA GLY A 104 -7.92 -5.22 6.97
C GLY A 104 -8.91 -4.10 6.73
N TRP A 105 -9.10 -3.68 5.48
CA TRP A 105 -9.86 -2.46 5.16
C TRP A 105 -11.33 -2.70 4.86
N VAL A 106 -11.77 -3.93 4.56
CA VAL A 106 -13.16 -4.19 4.16
C VAL A 106 -13.91 -5.09 5.14
N LEU A 107 -13.29 -6.20 5.58
CA LEU A 107 -13.98 -7.18 6.41
C LEU A 107 -13.94 -6.82 7.90
N ILE A 108 -12.81 -6.31 8.40
CA ILE A 108 -12.66 -5.91 9.80
C ILE A 108 -13.21 -4.49 9.98
N ARG A 109 -14.06 -4.32 11.01
CA ARG A 109 -14.59 -2.99 11.35
C ARG A 109 -13.59 -2.22 12.19
N HIS A 110 -13.16 -1.06 11.69
CA HIS A 110 -12.34 -0.08 12.40
C HIS A 110 -12.64 1.32 11.83
N PRO A 111 -12.12 2.42 12.42
CA PRO A 111 -12.48 3.78 12.01
C PRO A 111 -12.14 4.17 10.56
N TRP A 112 -11.33 3.37 9.88
CA TRP A 112 -10.89 3.59 8.50
C TRP A 112 -11.41 2.50 7.55
N ALA A 113 -12.34 1.66 8.02
CA ALA A 113 -12.90 0.59 7.20
C ALA A 113 -13.72 1.19 6.06
N MET A 114 -13.60 0.57 4.90
CA MET A 114 -14.29 0.91 3.67
C MET A 114 -15.25 -0.21 3.26
N THR A 115 -16.29 0.15 2.52
CA THR A 115 -17.13 -0.82 1.84
C THR A 115 -16.40 -1.44 0.64
N TRP A 116 -16.89 -2.58 0.16
CA TRP A 116 -16.42 -3.22 -1.07
C TRP A 116 -16.39 -2.29 -2.27
N LYS A 117 -17.44 -1.47 -2.42
CA LYS A 117 -17.54 -0.49 -3.50
C LYS A 117 -16.45 0.57 -3.35
N GLU A 118 -16.26 1.11 -2.14
CA GLU A 118 -15.26 2.14 -1.88
C GLU A 118 -13.83 1.65 -2.13
N MET A 119 -13.51 0.41 -1.78
CA MET A 119 -12.17 -0.15 -1.95
C MET A 119 -11.84 -0.55 -3.39
N TYR A 120 -12.79 -1.16 -4.12
CA TYR A 120 -12.48 -1.79 -5.40
C TYR A 120 -13.06 -1.08 -6.63
N VAL A 121 -14.07 -0.21 -6.43
CA VAL A 121 -14.69 0.58 -7.50
C VAL A 121 -14.28 2.04 -7.39
N ASP A 122 -14.58 2.69 -6.26
CA ASP A 122 -14.37 4.13 -6.11
C ASP A 122 -12.88 4.50 -5.92
N TYR A 123 -12.06 3.57 -5.43
CA TYR A 123 -10.60 3.77 -5.29
C TYR A 123 -9.82 3.61 -6.60
N GLN A 124 -10.47 3.21 -7.68
CA GLN A 124 -9.83 3.12 -8.99
C GLN A 124 -9.46 4.52 -9.50
N PRO A 125 -8.31 4.67 -10.21
CA PRO A 125 -7.37 3.62 -10.62
C PRO A 125 -6.29 3.30 -9.58
N HIS A 126 -6.32 3.97 -8.42
CA HIS A 126 -5.20 3.96 -7.47
C HIS A 126 -4.92 2.59 -6.87
N ILE A 127 -5.94 1.82 -6.51
CA ILE A 127 -5.74 0.47 -5.97
C ILE A 127 -5.06 -0.47 -6.96
N THR A 128 -5.44 -0.39 -8.25
CA THR A 128 -4.79 -1.18 -9.31
C THR A 128 -3.34 -0.75 -9.49
N LEU A 129 -3.07 0.56 -9.50
CA LEU A 129 -1.70 1.08 -9.60
C LEU A 129 -0.84 0.65 -8.42
N ILE A 130 -1.41 0.56 -7.22
CA ILE A 130 -0.71 0.03 -6.03
C ILE A 130 -0.31 -1.43 -6.27
N TYR A 131 -1.23 -2.30 -6.64
CA TYR A 131 -0.90 -3.72 -6.86
C TYR A 131 0.12 -3.93 -7.99
N VAL A 132 0.01 -3.16 -9.07
CA VAL A 132 1.00 -3.17 -10.15
C VAL A 132 2.36 -2.66 -9.65
N ALA A 133 2.39 -1.59 -8.86
CA ALA A 133 3.64 -1.07 -8.28
C ALA A 133 4.32 -2.12 -7.39
N ILE A 134 3.56 -2.87 -6.59
CA ILE A 134 4.09 -3.95 -5.75
C ILE A 134 4.71 -5.05 -6.61
N LEU A 135 4.01 -5.52 -7.64
CA LEU A 135 4.54 -6.54 -8.54
C LEU A 135 5.81 -6.08 -9.25
N VAL A 136 5.78 -4.88 -9.83
CA VAL A 136 6.91 -4.31 -10.59
C VAL A 136 8.08 -3.97 -9.67
N SER A 137 7.83 -3.67 -8.40
CA SER A 137 8.87 -3.29 -7.44
C SER A 137 9.98 -4.32 -7.30
N ALA A 138 9.65 -5.61 -7.38
CA ALA A 138 10.62 -6.67 -7.28
C ALA A 138 11.61 -6.67 -8.46
N PHE A 139 11.12 -6.38 -9.66
CA PHE A 139 11.95 -6.25 -10.86
C PHE A 139 12.80 -4.98 -10.82
N VAL A 140 12.24 -3.88 -10.34
CA VAL A 140 13.01 -2.63 -10.13
C VAL A 140 14.11 -2.87 -9.11
N GLY A 141 13.81 -3.52 -7.98
CA GLY A 141 14.81 -3.89 -6.99
C GLY A 141 15.91 -4.76 -7.58
N ALA A 142 15.54 -5.81 -8.32
CA ALA A 142 16.48 -6.71 -9.00
C ALA A 142 17.37 -6.00 -10.01
N TRP A 143 16.88 -4.95 -10.69
CA TRP A 143 17.68 -4.16 -11.61
C TRP A 143 18.86 -3.45 -10.93
N PHE A 144 18.77 -3.19 -9.62
CA PHE A 144 19.82 -2.50 -8.85
C PHE A 144 20.71 -3.44 -8.02
N VAL A 145 20.44 -4.75 -8.00
CA VAL A 145 21.25 -5.77 -7.31
C VAL A 145 22.27 -6.37 -8.26
#